data_AF-A0A1I1ZKS1-F1
#
_entry.id   AF-A0A1I1ZKS1-F1
#
_cell.length_a   1.000
_cell.length_b   1.000
_cell.length_c   1.000
_cell.angle_alpha   90.00
_cell.angle_beta   90.00
_cell.angle_gamma   90.00
#
_symmetry.space_group_name_H-M   'P 1'
#
loop_
_entity.id
_entity.type
_entity.pdbx_description
1 polymer ?
#
loop_
_entity_poly.entity_id
_entity_poly.type
_entity_poly.pdbx_seq_one_letter_code
_entity_poly.pdbx_strand_id
1 'polypeptide(L)'
;MSSDSLEMAILDFYRAFSQRAHWTRVNALVGGEIRKFELRLVEEWKRARGWAMVNAPQNEAEFQAAGRQLYDWAENQSKGLQIRKDVTEDFIRRGSFHILADEKPMPRVHWHPQFLERLKSATSKVPA
;
A
#
# COMPACT_ATOMS: atom_id res chain seq x y z
N MET A 1 -10.48 1.68 -12.92
CA MET A 1 -9.11 1.27 -13.32
C MET A 1 -9.24 0.52 -14.63
N SER A 2 -8.30 0.69 -15.56
CA SER A 2 -8.23 -0.15 -16.76
C SER A 2 -7.73 -1.55 -16.41
N SER A 3 -7.96 -2.52 -17.29
CA SER A 3 -7.40 -3.87 -17.17
C SER A 3 -5.87 -3.82 -17.04
N ASP A 4 -5.22 -3.03 -17.88
CA ASP A 4 -3.75 -2.90 -17.91
C ASP A 4 -3.20 -2.32 -16.61
N SER A 5 -3.92 -1.36 -15.99
CA SER A 5 -3.50 -0.78 -14.71
C SER A 5 -3.58 -1.79 -13.56
N LEU A 6 -4.56 -2.69 -13.59
CA LEU A 6 -4.67 -3.76 -12.60
C LEU A 6 -3.56 -4.79 -12.79
N GLU A 7 -3.26 -5.19 -14.04
CA GLU A 7 -2.16 -6.10 -14.34
C GLU A 7 -0.82 -5.55 -13.85
N MET A 8 -0.55 -4.27 -14.09
CA MET A 8 0.67 -3.62 -13.61
C MET A 8 0.77 -3.59 -12.08
N ALA A 9 -0.34 -3.34 -11.38
CA ALA A 9 -0.36 -3.38 -9.91
C ALA A 9 -0.06 -4.78 -9.36
N ILE A 10 -0.63 -5.82 -10.00
CA ILE A 10 -0.35 -7.23 -9.66
C ILE A 10 1.13 -7.56 -9.91
N LEU A 11 1.68 -7.15 -11.06
CA LEU A 11 3.09 -7.35 -11.38
C LEU A 11 4.01 -6.64 -10.38
N ASP A 12 3.70 -5.41 -10.00
CA ASP A 12 4.49 -4.66 -9.03
C ASP A 12 4.46 -5.32 -7.64
N PHE A 13 3.31 -5.83 -7.20
CA PHE A 13 3.21 -6.66 -5.98
C PHE A 13 4.18 -7.85 -6.03
N TYR A 14 4.11 -8.67 -7.08
CA TYR A 14 4.93 -9.87 -7.19
C TYR A 14 6.42 -9.57 -7.34
N ARG A 15 6.78 -8.53 -8.09
CA ARG A 15 8.17 -8.10 -8.25
C ARG A 15 8.74 -7.57 -6.95
N ALA A 16 8.00 -6.73 -6.22
CA ALA A 16 8.43 -6.23 -4.91
C ALA A 16 8.57 -7.37 -3.90
N PHE A 17 7.59 -8.28 -3.84
CA PHE A 17 7.64 -9.44 -2.94
C PHE A 17 8.88 -10.29 -3.23
N SER A 18 9.09 -10.64 -4.50
CA SER A 18 10.22 -11.47 -4.94
C SER A 18 11.57 -10.81 -4.65
N GLN A 19 11.71 -9.51 -4.94
CA GLN A 19 12.94 -8.78 -4.68
C GLN A 19 13.24 -8.72 -3.17
N ARG A 20 12.23 -8.43 -2.34
CA ARG A 20 12.38 -8.36 -0.88
C ARG A 20 12.72 -9.72 -0.26
N ALA A 21 12.11 -10.79 -0.77
CA ALA A 21 12.46 -12.15 -0.38
C ALA A 21 13.88 -12.53 -0.81
N HIS A 22 14.33 -12.08 -1.99
CA HIS A 22 15.70 -12.25 -2.43
C HIS A 22 16.69 -11.52 -1.50
N TRP A 23 16.48 -10.23 -1.22
CA TRP A 23 17.33 -9.45 -0.31
C TRP A 23 17.48 -10.08 1.08
N THR A 24 16.39 -10.63 1.62
CA THR A 24 16.42 -11.36 2.89
C THR A 24 17.30 -12.60 2.81
N ARG A 25 17.15 -13.41 1.74
CA ARG A 25 17.92 -14.65 1.57
C ARG A 25 19.43 -14.43 1.44
N VAL A 26 19.83 -13.35 0.77
CA VAL A 26 21.26 -13.03 0.56
C VAL A 26 21.83 -12.07 1.61
N ASN A 27 21.06 -11.76 2.67
CA ASN A 27 21.42 -10.79 3.71
C ASN A 27 21.92 -9.44 3.15
N ALA A 28 21.33 -8.98 2.04
CA ALA A 28 21.76 -7.74 1.36
C ALA A 28 21.37 -6.46 2.10
N LEU A 29 20.43 -6.58 3.05
CA LEU A 29 19.91 -5.47 3.84
C LEU A 29 20.34 -5.64 5.30
N VAL A 30 20.83 -4.56 5.89
CA VAL A 30 21.39 -4.52 7.24
C VAL A 30 20.34 -3.96 8.20
N GLY A 31 20.33 -4.41 9.46
CA GLY A 31 19.72 -3.65 10.56
C GLY A 31 18.25 -3.25 10.39
N GLY A 32 17.44 -4.14 9.81
CA GLY A 32 15.99 -3.94 9.68
C GLY A 32 15.56 -2.88 8.68
N GLU A 33 16.37 -2.61 7.64
CA GLU A 33 16.04 -1.64 6.58
C GLU A 33 14.64 -1.80 5.97
N ILE A 34 14.19 -3.04 5.71
CA ILE A 34 12.81 -3.30 5.22
C ILE A 34 11.78 -2.74 6.19
N ARG A 35 11.93 -3.00 7.49
CA ARG A 35 10.99 -2.52 8.51
C ARG A 35 10.96 -1.00 8.57
N LYS A 36 12.13 -0.34 8.52
CA LYS A 36 12.24 1.12 8.51
C LYS A 36 11.60 1.73 7.26
N PHE A 37 11.83 1.10 6.11
CA PHE A 37 11.23 1.48 4.85
C PHE A 37 9.70 1.38 4.89
N GLU A 38 9.16 0.24 5.33
CA GLU A 38 7.72 0.05 5.48
C GLU A 38 7.08 1.02 6.46
N LEU A 39 7.71 1.29 7.60
CA LEU A 39 7.22 2.27 8.57
C LEU A 39 7.07 3.65 7.91
N ARG A 40 8.09 4.06 7.15
CA ARG A 40 8.05 5.31 6.38
C ARG A 40 6.92 5.30 5.34
N LEU A 41 6.72 4.20 4.61
CA LEU A 41 5.58 4.09 3.67
C LEU A 41 4.23 4.26 4.36
N VAL A 42 4.04 3.60 5.52
CA VAL A 42 2.80 3.69 6.31
C VAL A 42 2.58 5.12 6.83
N GLU A 43 3.62 5.80 7.30
CA GLU A 43 3.53 7.18 7.77
C GLU A 43 3.13 8.14 6.65
N GLU A 44 3.75 8.05 5.48
CA GLU A 44 3.42 8.89 4.33
C GLU A 44 2.02 8.59 3.79
N TRP A 45 1.64 7.31 3.76
CA TRP A 45 0.28 6.91 3.40
C TRP A 45 -0.75 7.49 4.39
N LYS A 46 -0.46 7.53 5.70
CA LYS A 46 -1.35 8.18 6.68
C LYS A 46 -1.53 9.67 6.39
N ARG A 47 -0.46 10.38 6.02
CA ARG A 47 -0.54 11.80 5.62
C ARG A 47 -1.38 11.98 4.37
N ALA A 48 -1.12 11.19 3.33
CA ALA A 48 -1.88 11.22 2.08
C ALA A 48 -3.37 10.89 2.30
N ARG A 49 -3.66 9.90 3.16
CA ARG A 49 -5.03 9.57 3.56
C ARG A 49 -5.70 10.75 4.26
N GLY A 50 -4.99 11.45 5.16
CA GLY A 50 -5.49 12.67 5.79
C GLY A 50 -5.96 13.69 4.76
N TRP A 51 -5.16 13.95 3.72
CA TRP A 51 -5.53 14.83 2.61
C TRP A 51 -6.74 14.34 1.82
N ALA A 52 -6.79 13.05 1.49
CA ALA A 52 -7.95 12.47 0.79
C ALA A 52 -9.25 12.58 1.59
N MET A 53 -9.17 12.66 2.93
CA MET A 53 -10.32 12.76 3.84
C MET A 53 -10.73 14.20 4.18
N VAL A 54 -10.02 15.23 3.69
CA VAL A 54 -10.29 16.65 4.03
C VAL A 54 -11.74 17.05 3.75
N ASN A 55 -12.33 16.56 2.67
CA ASN A 55 -13.71 16.86 2.29
C ASN A 55 -14.75 16.02 3.04
N ALA A 56 -14.34 15.25 4.06
CA ALA A 56 -15.20 14.44 4.92
C ALA A 56 -16.23 13.61 4.13
N PRO A 57 -15.79 12.63 3.30
CA PRO A 57 -16.69 11.86 2.44
C PRO A 57 -17.82 11.19 3.26
N GLN A 58 -19.06 11.30 2.77
CA GLN A 58 -20.27 10.86 3.48
C GLN A 58 -21.00 9.70 2.80
N ASN A 59 -20.76 9.46 1.52
CA ASN A 59 -21.42 8.41 0.74
C ASN A 59 -20.42 7.55 -0.04
N GLU A 60 -20.89 6.42 -0.58
CA GLU A 60 -20.05 5.46 -1.31
C GLU A 60 -19.28 6.10 -2.47
N ALA A 61 -19.92 6.98 -3.25
CA ALA A 61 -19.28 7.61 -4.39
C ALA A 61 -18.09 8.48 -3.96
N GLU A 62 -18.26 9.23 -2.86
CA GLU A 62 -17.21 10.05 -2.27
C GLU A 62 -16.11 9.22 -1.61
N PHE A 63 -16.46 8.13 -0.92
CA PHE A 63 -15.47 7.21 -0.36
C PHE A 63 -14.61 6.57 -1.44
N GLN A 64 -15.21 6.17 -2.56
CA GLN A 64 -14.47 5.65 -3.70
C GLN A 64 -13.62 6.72 -4.37
N ALA A 65 -14.11 7.96 -4.48
CA ALA A 65 -13.32 9.07 -5.04
C ALA A 65 -12.07 9.34 -4.19
N ALA A 66 -12.23 9.42 -2.87
CA ALA A 66 -11.12 9.60 -1.96
C ALA A 66 -10.14 8.42 -1.97
N GLY A 67 -10.65 7.18 -2.07
CA GLY A 67 -9.81 6.00 -2.22
C GLY A 67 -9.01 6.00 -3.52
N ARG A 68 -9.61 6.44 -4.64
CA ARG A 68 -8.91 6.60 -5.93
C ARG A 68 -7.84 7.68 -5.87
N GLN A 69 -8.10 8.80 -5.21
CA GLN A 69 -7.09 9.85 -5.02
C GLN A 69 -5.91 9.35 -4.19
N LEU A 70 -6.17 8.61 -3.11
CA LEU A 70 -5.12 8.02 -2.28
C LEU A 70 -4.29 6.97 -3.04
N TYR A 71 -4.97 6.15 -3.86
CA TYR A 71 -4.31 5.19 -4.74
C TYR A 71 -3.44 5.88 -5.79
N ASP A 72 -3.94 6.94 -6.45
CA ASP A 72 -3.18 7.72 -7.42
C ASP A 72 -1.93 8.36 -6.79
N TRP A 73 -2.05 8.91 -5.57
CA TRP A 73 -0.90 9.40 -4.84
C TRP A 73 0.15 8.30 -4.63
N ALA A 74 -0.31 7.12 -4.20
CA ALA A 74 0.58 5.98 -4.02
C ALA A 74 1.24 5.65 -5.35
N GLU A 75 0.53 5.53 -6.47
CA GLU A 75 1.13 5.17 -7.76
C GLU A 75 2.11 6.22 -8.31
N ASN A 76 1.72 7.50 -8.27
CA ASN A 76 2.31 8.53 -9.12
C ASN A 76 3.06 9.63 -8.36
N GLN A 77 2.66 9.92 -7.11
CA GLN A 77 3.10 11.12 -6.39
C GLN A 77 4.04 10.83 -5.22
N SER A 78 4.16 9.56 -4.81
CA SER A 78 5.07 9.13 -3.74
C SER A 78 6.50 8.80 -4.24
N LYS A 79 6.88 9.30 -5.42
CA LYS A 79 8.23 9.17 -5.97
C LYS A 79 9.24 9.77 -4.99
N GLY A 80 10.25 8.98 -4.61
CA GLY A 80 11.24 9.33 -3.56
C GLY A 80 11.07 8.55 -2.26
N LEU A 81 9.96 7.82 -2.07
CA LEU A 81 9.83 6.82 -1.01
C LEU A 81 10.56 5.53 -1.38
N GLN A 82 11.88 5.60 -1.42
CA GLN A 82 12.77 4.47 -1.73
C GLN A 82 13.39 3.90 -0.46
N ILE A 83 13.68 2.60 -0.46
CA ILE A 83 14.40 1.92 0.62
C ILE A 83 15.83 2.45 0.75
N ARG A 84 16.48 2.71 -0.38
CA ARG A 84 17.79 3.35 -0.50
C ARG A 84 17.81 4.23 -1.75
N LYS A 85 18.72 5.21 -1.79
CA LYS A 85 18.80 6.18 -2.91
C LYS A 85 19.15 5.53 -4.25
N ASP A 86 19.89 4.42 -4.21
CA ASP A 86 20.33 3.64 -5.37
C ASP A 86 19.28 2.62 -5.85
N VAL A 87 18.26 2.33 -5.05
CA VAL A 87 17.13 1.49 -5.46
C VAL A 87 16.08 2.38 -6.14
N THR A 88 16.19 2.46 -7.47
CA THR A 88 15.39 3.37 -8.31
C THR A 88 14.15 2.73 -8.92
N GLU A 89 14.04 1.41 -8.80
CA GLU A 89 12.94 0.62 -9.33
C GLU A 89 11.64 0.92 -8.57
N ASP A 90 10.77 1.74 -9.17
CA ASP A 90 9.50 2.16 -8.56
C ASP A 90 8.57 1.00 -8.20
N PHE A 91 8.70 -0.16 -8.86
CA PHE A 91 7.91 -1.34 -8.52
C PHE A 91 8.14 -1.78 -7.07
N ILE A 92 9.32 -1.54 -6.49
CA ILE A 92 9.60 -1.85 -5.08
C ILE A 92 8.68 -1.06 -4.18
N ARG A 93 8.51 0.24 -4.48
CA ARG A 93 7.66 1.15 -3.72
C ARG A 93 6.17 0.84 -3.94
N ARG A 94 5.71 0.80 -5.20
CA ARG A 94 4.31 0.51 -5.55
C ARG A 94 3.86 -0.85 -5.02
N GLY A 95 4.65 -1.88 -5.32
CA GLY A 95 4.40 -3.23 -4.81
C GLY A 95 4.46 -3.35 -3.29
N SER A 96 5.30 -2.56 -2.60
CA SER A 96 5.30 -2.55 -1.13
C SER A 96 4.04 -1.95 -0.53
N PHE A 97 3.41 -0.96 -1.16
CA PHE A 97 2.07 -0.52 -0.72
C PHE A 97 1.03 -1.63 -0.88
N HIS A 98 1.08 -2.41 -1.96
CA HIS A 98 0.19 -3.55 -2.14
C HIS A 98 0.45 -4.66 -1.12
N ILE A 99 1.72 -4.96 -0.80
CA ILE A 99 2.09 -5.91 0.26
C ILE A 99 1.54 -5.46 1.62
N LEU A 100 1.68 -4.17 1.95
CA LEU A 100 1.14 -3.61 3.20
C LEU A 100 -0.40 -3.61 3.25
N ALA A 101 -1.06 -3.60 2.08
CA ALA A 101 -2.50 -3.69 1.95
C ALA A 101 -3.05 -5.13 2.00
N ASP A 102 -2.22 -6.13 1.70
CA ASP A 102 -2.54 -7.56 1.83
C ASP A 102 -2.11 -8.15 3.19
N GLU A 103 -1.44 -7.37 4.03
CA GLU A 103 -0.91 -7.84 5.30
C GLU A 103 -1.98 -8.33 6.27
N LYS A 104 -1.67 -9.45 6.95
CA LYS A 104 -2.53 -10.13 7.92
C LYS A 104 -1.95 -10.02 9.34
N PRO A 105 -2.78 -10.00 10.40
CA PRO A 105 -4.24 -10.14 10.38
C PRO A 105 -4.99 -8.87 9.97
N MET A 106 -4.32 -7.71 10.01
CA MET A 106 -4.92 -6.41 9.68
C MET A 106 -3.94 -5.64 8.80
N PRO A 107 -4.38 -5.06 7.67
CA PRO A 107 -3.46 -4.37 6.79
C PRO A 107 -3.03 -3.02 7.38
N ARG A 108 -1.75 -2.70 7.22
CA ARG A 108 -1.18 -1.43 7.69
C ARG A 108 -1.51 -0.26 6.75
N VAL A 109 -1.89 -0.56 5.50
CA VAL A 109 -2.29 0.38 4.46
C VAL A 109 -3.62 -0.08 3.87
N HIS A 110 -4.52 0.84 3.50
CA HIS A 110 -5.74 0.50 2.78
C HIS A 110 -6.23 1.68 1.93
N TRP A 111 -7.03 1.38 0.90
CA TRP A 111 -7.45 2.41 -0.06
C TRP A 111 -8.81 3.00 0.29
N HIS A 112 -9.78 2.15 0.60
CA HIS A 112 -11.12 2.61 0.94
C HIS A 112 -11.17 3.17 2.38
N PRO A 113 -11.78 4.34 2.62
CA PRO A 113 -11.83 4.96 3.96
C PRO A 113 -12.47 4.09 5.03
N GLN A 114 -13.53 3.38 4.66
CA GLN A 114 -14.26 2.44 5.53
C GLN A 114 -13.74 0.99 5.44
N PHE A 115 -12.59 0.75 4.80
CA PHE A 115 -12.12 -0.61 4.54
C PHE A 115 -12.06 -1.48 5.80
N LEU A 116 -11.49 -0.96 6.89
CA LEU A 116 -11.35 -1.72 8.15
C LEU A 116 -12.69 -2.03 8.80
N GLU A 117 -13.66 -1.12 8.73
CA GLU A 117 -15.02 -1.38 9.25
C GLU A 117 -15.76 -2.42 8.40
N ARG A 118 -15.57 -2.39 7.07
CA ARG A 118 -16.10 -3.41 6.16
C ARG A 118 -15.45 -4.77 6.40
N LEU A 119 -14.14 -4.81 6.64
CA LEU A 119 -13.42 -6.04 6.94
C LEU A 119 -13.93 -6.66 8.25
N LYS A 120 -14.02 -5.88 9.33
CA LYS A 120 -14.57 -6.33 10.62
C LYS A 120 -15.99 -6.90 10.47
N SER A 121 -16.86 -6.15 9.79
CA SER A 121 -18.26 -6.59 9.59
C SER A 121 -18.38 -7.84 8.71
N ALA A 122 -17.44 -8.08 7.80
CA ALA A 122 -17.37 -9.32 7.01
C ALA A 122 -16.85 -10.49 7.86
N THR A 123 -15.81 -10.30 8.65
CA THR A 123 -15.24 -11.37 9.50
C THR A 123 -16.16 -11.80 10.64
N SER A 124 -16.98 -10.90 11.20
CA SER A 124 -17.97 -11.26 12.22
C SER A 124 -19.14 -12.09 11.68
N LYS A 125 -19.31 -12.19 10.35
CA LYS A 125 -20.40 -12.95 9.70
C LYS A 125 -19.99 -14.36 9.27
N VAL A 126 -18.71 -14.73 9.39
CA VAL A 126 -18.23 -16.06 9.02
C VAL A 126 -18.09 -16.89 10.31
N PRO A 127 -18.91 -17.93 10.54
CA PRO A 127 -18.71 -18.83 11.67
C PRO A 127 -17.39 -19.60 11.50
N ALA A 128 -16.73 -19.84 12.64
CA ALA A 128 -15.42 -20.50 12.75
C ALA A 128 -15.39 -21.92 12.17
#